data_AF-A0A9Q0LSA7-F1
#
_entry.id   AF-A0A9Q0LSA7-F1
#
_cell.length_a   1.000
_cell.length_b   1.000
_cell.length_c   1.000
_cell.angle_alpha   90.00
_cell.angle_beta   90.00
_cell.angle_gamma   90.00
#
_symmetry.space_group_name_H-M   'P 1'
#
loop_
_entity.id
_entity.type
_entity.pdbx_description
1 polymer ?
#
loop_
_entity_poly.entity_id
_entity_poly.type
_entity_poly.pdbx_seq_one_letter_code
_entity_poly.pdbx_strand_id
1 'polypeptide(L)'
;MRKFPRFCSKPTRKTTNKYIYPFSWIKFKISQIFTHGFSKQKRKTLYNNLINSYTTILSFIYLFISFKALQIFDCKKQTSGVYTFEGDPSLFCYEKWWKDLLPWAIVCLIVYVIGIPVIFIILFFVSSKKLDEKTFDLRFGLLCSRYTKRWFFWEIFIMIRKLFLIISQLFISFDSIFQSVICVIVLLCALVFQVNSKPFVSDRHNKLEFVLICFSEIILFSGMIFASNDLERTSGRGILATAIIAIIWISFSILIIMILYEIRHRVRVKKGKEIDEIKKSDSISSGQSILKFLDSKPSFLLLWNWILESSEHKNKLQKEFFQQIKDFYNSNQTYQQKLNIDEFWESFLTKWKDSFYPIIQLWFLQASIQEKIQFMRILSKIHFESFLYLKSNSTKKERRKTRRLSIQYFKQNLLFIPQTNAN
;
A
#
# COMPACT_ATOMS: atom_id res chain seq x y z
N MET A 1 -9.66 -7.61 48.29
CA MET A 1 -8.78 -7.05 49.35
C MET A 1 -7.43 -7.77 49.20
N ARG A 2 -6.23 -7.20 49.09
CA ARG A 2 -5.58 -5.95 49.55
C ARG A 2 -4.51 -5.56 48.50
N LYS A 3 -4.56 -4.40 47.82
CA LYS A 3 -3.87 -3.10 48.10
C LYS A 3 -2.36 -3.18 48.46
N PHE A 4 -1.51 -2.76 47.50
CA PHE A 4 -0.35 -1.80 47.55
C PHE A 4 0.80 -1.99 48.59
N PRO A 5 2.06 -1.51 48.34
CA PRO A 5 2.37 -0.15 47.87
C PRO A 5 3.47 0.05 46.80
N ARG A 6 3.39 1.25 46.23
CA ARG A 6 4.37 1.92 45.38
C ARG A 6 5.62 2.28 46.21
N PHE A 7 6.81 2.12 45.63
CA PHE A 7 7.98 2.89 46.03
C PHE A 7 8.62 3.51 44.78
N CYS A 8 8.37 4.80 44.59
CA CYS A 8 9.25 5.68 43.84
C CYS A 8 10.46 5.97 44.71
N SER A 9 11.65 5.47 44.36
CA SER A 9 12.92 5.97 44.88
C SER A 9 13.65 6.75 43.78
N LYS A 10 13.79 8.06 43.96
CA LYS A 10 14.69 8.91 43.18
C LYS A 10 16.13 8.37 43.30
N PRO A 11 16.92 8.27 42.21
CA PRO A 11 18.35 8.06 42.38
C PRO A 11 19.00 9.38 42.76
N THR A 12 19.53 9.41 43.98
CA THR A 12 20.44 10.40 44.52
C THR A 12 21.67 10.55 43.63
N ARG A 13 22.01 11.81 43.28
CA ARG A 13 23.31 12.20 42.71
C ARG A 13 24.42 11.72 43.65
N LYS A 14 25.20 10.73 43.23
CA LYS A 14 26.57 10.51 43.72
C LYS A 14 27.52 10.76 42.55
N THR A 15 28.18 11.90 42.65
CA THR A 15 29.43 12.23 41.95
C THR A 15 30.51 11.24 42.37
N THR A 16 31.13 10.53 41.43
CA THR A 16 32.59 10.27 41.40
C THR A 16 33.01 9.47 40.17
N ASN A 17 34.13 9.93 39.61
CA ASN A 17 35.10 9.25 38.75
C ASN A 17 34.83 9.11 37.24
N LYS A 18 35.29 10.18 36.57
CA LYS A 18 35.89 10.25 35.23
C LYS A 18 36.78 9.02 34.94
N TYR A 19 36.30 8.10 34.12
CA TYR A 19 37.09 7.49 33.04
C TYR A 19 36.22 7.47 31.79
N ILE A 20 36.42 8.47 30.94
CA ILE A 20 35.71 8.68 29.69
C ILE A 20 36.26 7.66 28.70
N TYR A 21 35.55 6.54 28.52
CA TYR A 21 35.75 5.68 27.36
C TYR A 21 35.34 6.48 26.12
N PRO A 22 36.27 6.83 25.19
CA PRO A 22 35.96 7.67 24.03
C PRO A 22 34.88 7.02 23.15
N PHE A 23 34.82 5.68 23.13
CA PHE A 23 33.80 4.92 22.41
C PHE A 23 32.37 5.08 22.97
N SER A 24 32.21 5.24 24.30
CA SER A 24 30.89 5.42 24.92
C SER A 24 30.34 6.83 24.66
N TRP A 25 31.22 7.83 24.66
CA TRP A 25 30.88 9.22 24.37
C TRP A 25 30.56 9.42 22.88
N ILE A 26 31.30 8.75 21.99
CA ILE A 26 31.00 8.73 20.55
C ILE A 26 29.67 8.01 20.28
N LYS A 27 29.40 6.84 20.88
CA LYS A 27 28.08 6.19 20.77
C LYS A 27 26.95 7.08 21.30
N PHE A 28 27.17 7.76 22.43
CA PHE A 28 26.20 8.66 23.04
C PHE A 28 25.96 9.91 22.20
N LYS A 29 27.01 10.53 21.64
CA LYS A 29 26.89 11.69 20.74
C LYS A 29 26.30 11.33 19.39
N ILE A 30 26.71 10.23 18.75
CA ILE A 30 26.09 9.76 17.49
C ILE A 30 24.62 9.44 17.74
N SER A 31 24.29 8.79 18.86
CA SER A 31 22.90 8.58 19.27
C SER A 31 22.18 9.92 19.48
N GLN A 32 22.74 10.89 20.21
CA GLN A 32 22.09 12.19 20.43
C GLN A 32 21.92 13.01 19.15
N ILE A 33 22.91 13.02 18.26
CA ILE A 33 22.87 13.77 16.99
C ILE A 33 21.84 13.17 16.03
N PHE A 34 21.69 11.84 15.98
CA PHE A 34 20.64 11.18 15.18
C PHE A 34 19.26 11.15 15.84
N THR A 35 19.15 11.40 17.15
CA THR A 35 17.88 11.22 17.91
C THR A 35 17.28 12.50 18.50
N HIS A 36 17.98 13.63 18.46
CA HIS A 36 17.40 14.92 18.84
C HIS A 36 16.34 15.34 17.81
N GLY A 37 15.07 15.05 18.11
CA GLY A 37 13.91 15.53 17.33
C GLY A 37 12.96 14.44 16.83
N PHE A 38 13.31 13.16 16.93
CA PHE A 38 12.43 12.08 16.46
C PHE A 38 11.52 11.53 17.57
N SER A 39 10.22 11.52 17.30
CA SER A 39 9.24 10.82 18.14
C SER A 39 9.62 9.35 18.32
N LYS A 40 9.24 8.75 19.46
CA LYS A 40 9.52 7.33 19.77
C LYS A 40 9.07 6.40 18.64
N GLN A 41 7.98 6.75 17.96
CA GLN A 41 7.44 5.99 16.84
C GLN A 41 8.29 6.12 15.57
N LYS A 42 8.74 7.33 15.20
CA LYS A 42 9.67 7.53 14.08
C LYS A 42 10.98 6.76 14.28
N ARG A 43 11.50 6.70 15.52
CA ARG A 43 12.70 5.91 15.86
C ARG A 43 12.51 4.40 15.63
N LYS A 44 11.36 3.84 16.04
CA LYS A 44 11.05 2.42 15.81
C LYS A 44 10.93 2.10 14.32
N THR A 45 10.29 2.99 13.54
CA THR A 45 10.20 2.84 12.08
C THR A 45 11.56 2.93 11.42
N LEU A 46 12.40 3.91 11.79
CA LEU A 46 13.76 4.05 11.26
C LEU A 46 14.59 2.79 11.53
N TYR A 47 14.54 2.27 12.76
CA TYR A 47 15.25 1.05 13.13
C TYR A 47 14.81 -0.17 12.30
N ASN A 48 13.50 -0.36 12.11
CA ASN A 48 13.01 -1.44 11.27
C ASN A 48 13.43 -1.29 9.80
N ASN A 49 13.40 -0.07 9.26
CA ASN A 49 13.85 0.21 7.91
C ASN A 49 15.35 -0.05 7.74
N LEU A 50 16.18 0.26 8.74
CA LEU A 50 17.62 -0.06 8.72
C LEU A 50 17.86 -1.56 8.69
N ILE A 51 17.12 -2.35 9.48
CA ILE A 51 17.19 -3.82 9.42
C ILE A 51 16.76 -4.32 8.04
N ASN A 52 15.67 -3.78 7.49
CA ASN A 52 15.14 -4.16 6.19
C ASN A 52 16.18 -3.94 5.08
N SER A 53 16.79 -2.75 5.05
CA SER A 53 17.86 -2.43 4.10
C SER A 53 19.08 -3.32 4.31
N TYR A 54 19.52 -3.52 5.56
CA TYR A 54 20.69 -4.35 5.89
C TYR A 54 20.51 -5.81 5.47
N THR A 55 19.38 -6.43 5.82
CA THR A 55 19.06 -7.81 5.44
C THR A 55 18.95 -7.97 3.92
N THR A 56 18.41 -6.96 3.23
CA THR A 56 18.34 -6.94 1.76
C THR A 56 19.73 -6.90 1.13
N ILE A 57 20.60 -6.01 1.60
CA ILE A 57 22.01 -5.93 1.15
C ILE A 57 22.73 -7.27 1.37
N LEU A 58 22.52 -7.89 2.52
CA LEU A 58 23.10 -9.18 2.85
C LEU A 58 22.65 -10.29 1.90
N SER A 59 21.35 -10.33 1.53
CA SER A 59 20.84 -11.26 0.51
C SER A 59 21.49 -11.03 -0.86
N PHE A 60 21.65 -9.77 -1.28
CA PHE A 60 22.27 -9.45 -2.57
C PHE A 60 23.75 -9.86 -2.65
N ILE A 61 24.51 -9.58 -1.60
CA ILE A 61 25.95 -9.90 -1.54
C ILE A 61 26.19 -11.40 -1.32
N TYR A 62 25.18 -12.15 -0.84
CA TYR A 62 25.28 -13.57 -0.52
C TYR A 62 25.98 -14.41 -1.60
N LEU A 63 25.53 -14.26 -2.84
CA LEU A 63 26.04 -15.05 -3.97
C LEU A 63 27.53 -14.81 -4.22
N PHE A 64 27.95 -13.54 -4.26
CA PHE A 64 29.32 -13.17 -4.60
C PHE A 64 30.33 -13.69 -3.56
N ILE A 65 30.02 -13.49 -2.27
CA ILE A 65 30.90 -13.97 -1.19
C ILE A 65 30.88 -15.49 -1.12
N SER A 66 29.72 -16.14 -1.31
CA SER A 66 29.65 -17.61 -1.32
C SER A 66 30.50 -18.22 -2.43
N PHE A 67 30.46 -17.64 -3.64
CA PHE A 67 31.31 -18.07 -4.74
C PHE A 67 32.79 -17.94 -4.39
N LYS A 68 33.22 -16.76 -3.90
CA LYS A 68 34.62 -16.53 -3.54
C LYS A 68 35.11 -17.39 -2.37
N ALA A 69 34.26 -17.66 -1.40
CA ALA A 69 34.58 -18.54 -0.27
C ALA A 69 34.78 -19.99 -0.71
N LEU A 70 34.00 -20.47 -1.69
CA LEU A 70 34.11 -21.82 -2.23
C LEU A 70 35.21 -21.94 -3.29
N GLN A 71 35.58 -20.85 -3.97
CA GLN A 71 36.51 -20.88 -5.09
C GLN A 71 37.87 -21.48 -4.72
N ILE A 72 38.40 -21.23 -3.51
CA ILE A 72 39.70 -21.78 -3.05
C ILE A 72 39.77 -23.32 -3.08
N PHE A 73 38.63 -24.01 -3.05
CA PHE A 73 38.56 -25.46 -3.09
C PHE A 73 38.55 -26.02 -4.53
N ASP A 74 38.45 -25.17 -5.56
CA ASP A 74 38.46 -25.55 -6.97
C ASP A 74 39.91 -25.72 -7.47
N CYS A 75 40.45 -26.92 -7.21
CA CYS A 75 41.78 -27.35 -7.61
C CYS A 75 41.69 -28.44 -8.67
N LYS A 76 42.30 -28.24 -9.84
CA LYS A 76 42.34 -29.23 -10.92
C LYS A 76 43.68 -29.93 -11.01
N LYS A 77 43.64 -31.21 -11.36
CA LYS A 77 44.84 -32.02 -11.58
C LYS A 77 45.33 -31.83 -13.01
N GLN A 78 46.56 -31.34 -13.15
CA GLN A 78 47.21 -31.19 -14.45
C GLN A 78 47.77 -32.53 -14.94
N THR A 79 48.07 -32.63 -16.24
CA THR A 79 48.76 -33.78 -16.86
C THR A 79 50.11 -34.11 -16.22
N SER A 80 50.78 -33.11 -15.62
CA SER A 80 52.02 -33.28 -14.83
C SER A 80 51.81 -33.93 -13.47
N GLY A 81 50.57 -34.21 -13.06
CA GLY A 81 50.22 -34.81 -11.77
C GLY A 81 50.06 -33.81 -10.61
N VAL A 82 50.36 -32.53 -10.83
CA VAL A 82 50.25 -31.46 -9.83
C VAL A 82 48.84 -30.87 -9.82
N TYR A 83 48.35 -30.45 -8.64
CA TYR A 83 47.09 -29.73 -8.52
C TYR A 83 47.31 -28.22 -8.62
N THR A 84 46.67 -27.58 -9.59
CA THR A 84 46.71 -26.12 -9.79
C THR A 84 45.35 -25.51 -9.48
N PHE A 85 45.36 -24.26 -9.04
CA PHE A 85 44.14 -23.51 -8.76
C PHE A 85 43.46 -23.08 -10.06
N GLU A 86 42.17 -23.36 -10.23
CA GLU A 86 41.48 -23.11 -11.50
C GLU A 86 41.36 -21.62 -11.83
N GLY A 87 41.25 -20.76 -10.81
CA GLY A 87 41.16 -19.31 -11.00
C GLY A 87 42.46 -18.65 -11.44
N ASP A 88 43.61 -19.28 -11.15
CA ASP A 88 44.94 -18.82 -11.54
C ASP A 88 45.90 -20.02 -11.60
N PRO A 89 46.20 -20.54 -12.80
CA PRO A 89 47.06 -21.71 -12.97
C PRO A 89 48.52 -21.51 -12.53
N SER A 90 48.95 -20.28 -12.23
CA SER A 90 50.30 -20.02 -11.69
C SER A 90 50.44 -20.45 -10.22
N LEU A 91 49.32 -20.70 -9.53
CA LEU A 91 49.28 -21.07 -8.13
C LEU A 91 49.02 -22.58 -7.97
N PHE A 92 49.95 -23.27 -7.30
CA PHE A 92 49.79 -24.69 -6.97
C PHE A 92 48.99 -24.87 -5.68
N CYS A 93 48.01 -25.76 -5.71
CA CYS A 93 47.19 -26.06 -4.55
C CYS A 93 47.99 -26.80 -3.47
N TYR A 94 47.55 -26.69 -2.21
CA TYR A 94 48.17 -27.30 -1.02
C TYR A 94 49.55 -26.75 -0.64
N GLU A 95 50.01 -25.69 -1.30
CA GLU A 95 51.19 -24.92 -0.90
C GLU A 95 50.91 -23.99 0.29
N LYS A 96 51.93 -23.25 0.71
CA LYS A 96 51.88 -22.33 1.86
C LYS A 96 50.74 -21.32 1.74
N TRP A 97 50.60 -20.65 0.58
CA TRP A 97 49.54 -19.65 0.37
C TRP A 97 48.13 -20.24 0.55
N TRP A 98 47.91 -21.49 0.09
CA TRP A 98 46.63 -22.18 0.21
C TRP A 98 46.35 -22.57 1.67
N LYS A 99 47.37 -23.10 2.37
CA LYS A 99 47.27 -23.46 3.79
C LYS A 99 47.05 -22.26 4.70
N ASP A 100 47.65 -21.12 4.38
CA ASP A 100 47.48 -19.87 5.12
C ASP A 100 46.06 -19.29 4.93
N LEU A 101 45.46 -19.49 3.75
CA LEU A 101 44.12 -18.97 3.41
C LEU A 101 42.99 -19.94 3.81
N LEU A 102 43.25 -21.25 3.90
CA LEU A 102 42.26 -22.27 4.21
C LEU A 102 41.45 -21.99 5.50
N PRO A 103 42.04 -21.59 6.65
CA PRO A 103 41.27 -21.30 7.86
C PRO A 103 40.26 -20.16 7.66
N TRP A 104 40.67 -19.11 6.93
CA TRP A 104 39.79 -17.98 6.61
C TRP A 104 38.65 -18.38 5.69
N ALA A 105 38.93 -19.26 4.71
CA ALA A 105 37.90 -19.81 3.86
C ALA A 105 36.88 -20.65 4.65
N ILE A 106 37.34 -21.52 5.56
CA ILE A 106 36.45 -22.33 6.42
C ILE A 106 35.58 -21.42 7.30
N VAL A 107 36.16 -20.40 7.93
CA VAL A 107 35.39 -19.42 8.72
C VAL A 107 34.35 -18.72 7.86
N CYS A 108 34.71 -18.30 6.64
CA CYS A 108 33.79 -17.66 5.71
C CYS A 108 32.64 -18.61 5.29
N LEU A 109 32.94 -19.90 5.04
CA LEU A 109 31.91 -20.91 4.75
C LEU A 109 30.93 -21.08 5.91
N ILE A 110 31.43 -21.24 7.13
CA ILE A 110 30.60 -21.47 8.31
C ILE A 110 29.76 -20.21 8.62
N VAL A 111 30.40 -19.05 8.70
CA VAL A 111 29.74 -17.80 9.13
C VAL A 111 28.83 -17.25 8.06
N TYR A 112 29.26 -17.28 6.80
CA TYR A 112 28.56 -16.59 5.72
C TYR A 112 27.71 -17.52 4.86
N VAL A 113 28.30 -18.61 4.34
CA VAL A 113 27.57 -19.53 3.45
C VAL A 113 26.48 -20.30 4.19
N ILE A 114 26.79 -20.84 5.38
CA ILE A 114 25.82 -21.58 6.20
C ILE A 114 25.11 -20.64 7.18
N GLY A 115 25.87 -19.76 7.83
CA GLY A 115 25.34 -18.90 8.89
C GLY A 115 24.26 -17.93 8.42
N ILE A 116 24.38 -17.31 7.25
CA ILE A 116 23.36 -16.35 6.77
C ILE A 116 22.00 -17.03 6.51
N PRO A 117 21.91 -18.13 5.74
CA PRO A 117 20.65 -18.86 5.58
C PRO A 117 20.04 -19.30 6.91
N VAL A 118 20.85 -19.85 7.84
CA VAL A 118 20.37 -20.28 9.16
C VAL A 118 19.83 -19.09 9.98
N ILE A 119 20.55 -17.97 9.98
CA ILE A 119 20.11 -16.73 10.63
C ILE A 119 18.79 -16.25 10.00
N PHE A 120 18.65 -16.28 8.68
CA PHE A 120 17.41 -15.89 8.00
C PHE A 120 16.24 -16.81 8.37
N ILE A 121 16.44 -18.13 8.41
CA ILE A 121 15.45 -19.09 8.90
C ILE A 121 15.02 -18.68 10.31
N ILE A 122 15.97 -18.55 11.24
CA ILE A 122 15.67 -18.22 12.64
C ILE A 122 14.94 -16.87 12.73
N LEU A 123 15.44 -15.83 12.06
CA LEU A 123 14.82 -14.49 12.08
C LEU A 123 13.41 -14.51 11.53
N PHE A 124 13.16 -15.19 10.42
CA PHE A 124 11.85 -15.27 9.78
C PHE A 124 10.85 -16.06 10.63
N PHE A 125 11.23 -17.24 11.15
CA PHE A 125 10.32 -18.06 11.98
C PHE A 125 10.09 -17.48 13.38
N VAL A 126 11.10 -16.87 14.01
CA VAL A 126 10.92 -16.22 15.32
C VAL A 126 10.14 -14.93 15.18
N SER A 127 10.44 -14.12 14.15
CA SER A 127 9.78 -12.83 13.99
C SER A 127 8.34 -12.98 13.51
N SER A 128 8.03 -13.95 12.65
CA SER A 128 6.64 -14.22 12.23
C SER A 128 5.73 -14.61 13.40
N LYS A 129 6.27 -15.25 14.45
CA LYS A 129 5.50 -15.60 15.66
C LYS A 129 5.41 -14.46 16.67
N LYS A 130 6.43 -13.59 16.75
CA LYS A 130 6.54 -12.57 17.81
C LYS A 130 6.12 -11.15 17.39
N LEU A 131 6.20 -10.82 16.10
CA LEU A 131 5.91 -9.47 15.61
C LEU A 131 4.53 -9.41 14.98
N ASP A 132 3.83 -8.29 15.23
CA ASP A 132 2.63 -7.94 14.48
C ASP A 132 2.95 -7.82 12.98
N GLU A 133 1.97 -8.14 12.13
CA GLU A 133 2.08 -8.11 10.66
C GLU A 133 2.70 -6.79 10.15
N LYS A 134 2.23 -5.64 10.66
CA LYS A 134 2.76 -4.32 10.28
C LYS A 134 4.24 -4.13 10.66
N THR A 135 4.66 -4.66 11.80
CA THR A 135 6.06 -4.53 12.25
C THR A 135 6.96 -5.49 11.48
N PHE A 136 6.46 -6.68 11.15
CA PHE A 136 7.14 -7.64 10.29
C PHE A 136 7.36 -7.06 8.90
N ASP A 137 6.33 -6.49 8.28
CA ASP A 137 6.42 -5.86 6.96
C ASP A 137 7.36 -4.65 6.92
N LEU A 138 7.39 -3.83 7.97
CA LEU A 138 8.36 -2.72 8.04
C LEU A 138 9.81 -3.22 8.14
N ARG A 139 10.03 -4.37 8.81
CA ARG A 139 11.37 -4.90 9.09
C ARG A 139 11.92 -5.80 7.98
N PHE A 140 11.07 -6.54 7.28
CA PHE A 140 11.47 -7.50 6.25
C PHE A 140 10.78 -7.26 4.91
N GLY A 141 10.06 -6.15 4.74
CA GLY A 141 9.20 -5.92 3.58
C GLY A 141 9.93 -5.95 2.23
N LEU A 142 11.20 -5.55 2.14
CA LEU A 142 11.91 -5.60 0.86
C LEU A 142 12.14 -7.03 0.39
N LEU A 143 12.37 -7.96 1.32
CA LEU A 143 12.59 -9.37 1.07
C LEU A 143 11.26 -10.12 0.98
N CYS A 144 10.39 -9.97 1.99
CA CYS A 144 9.22 -10.81 2.18
C CYS A 144 7.93 -10.29 1.53
N SER A 145 7.76 -8.97 1.34
CA SER A 145 6.47 -8.39 0.87
C SER A 145 6.10 -8.83 -0.55
N ARG A 146 7.07 -9.34 -1.33
CA ARG A 146 6.86 -9.85 -2.68
C ARG A 146 6.23 -11.24 -2.69
N TYR A 147 6.30 -11.96 -1.57
CA TYR A 147 5.85 -13.34 -1.43
C TYR A 147 4.52 -13.42 -0.67
N THR A 148 3.75 -14.48 -0.94
CA THR A 148 2.51 -14.77 -0.23
C THR A 148 2.80 -15.13 1.23
N LYS A 149 1.82 -14.92 2.12
CA LYS A 149 1.95 -15.23 3.56
C LYS A 149 2.35 -16.69 3.83
N ARG A 150 1.95 -17.62 2.95
CA ARG A 150 2.33 -19.05 3.03
C ARG A 150 3.81 -19.28 2.73
N TRP A 151 4.37 -18.52 1.79
CA TRP A 151 5.72 -18.69 1.25
C TRP A 151 6.65 -17.52 1.59
N PHE A 152 6.46 -16.88 2.76
CA PHE A 152 7.23 -15.70 3.16
C PHE A 152 8.76 -15.92 3.26
N PHE A 153 9.18 -17.19 3.40
CA PHE A 153 10.59 -17.62 3.48
C PHE A 153 11.17 -18.05 2.11
N TRP A 154 10.51 -17.73 1.00
CA TRP A 154 10.91 -18.16 -0.34
C TRP A 154 12.34 -17.72 -0.74
N GLU A 155 12.79 -16.57 -0.24
CA GLU A 155 14.15 -16.08 -0.47
C GLU A 155 15.22 -17.11 -0.07
N ILE A 156 14.97 -17.89 0.98
CA ILE A 156 15.89 -18.92 1.47
C ILE A 156 16.03 -20.05 0.45
N PHE A 157 14.95 -20.45 -0.22
CA PHE A 157 15.02 -21.43 -1.31
C PHE A 157 15.80 -20.89 -2.51
N ILE A 158 15.64 -19.60 -2.84
CA ILE A 158 16.44 -18.96 -3.90
C ILE A 158 17.92 -19.00 -3.55
N MET A 159 18.29 -18.71 -2.30
CA MET A 159 19.68 -18.78 -1.82
C MET A 159 20.24 -20.20 -1.88
N ILE A 160 19.48 -21.20 -1.43
CA ILE A 160 19.89 -22.62 -1.45
C ILE A 160 20.07 -23.10 -2.90
N ARG A 161 19.12 -22.80 -3.81
CA ARG A 161 19.25 -23.12 -5.24
C ARG A 161 20.53 -22.55 -5.83
N LYS A 162 20.79 -21.27 -5.59
CA LYS A 162 22.00 -20.59 -6.08
C LYS A 162 23.28 -21.22 -5.52
N LEU A 163 23.27 -21.62 -4.25
CA LEU A 163 24.39 -22.31 -3.62
C LEU A 163 24.67 -23.66 -4.30
N PHE A 164 23.64 -24.46 -4.58
CA PHE A 164 23.80 -25.72 -5.31
C PHE A 164 24.40 -25.53 -6.70
N LEU A 165 24.02 -24.46 -7.42
CA LEU A 165 24.64 -24.15 -8.71
C LEU A 165 26.13 -23.81 -8.57
N ILE A 166 26.51 -23.03 -7.57
CA ILE A 166 27.93 -22.70 -7.29
C ILE A 166 28.72 -23.96 -6.92
N ILE A 167 28.17 -24.80 -6.04
CA ILE A 167 28.81 -26.06 -5.65
C ILE A 167 29.00 -26.97 -6.87
N SER A 168 27.96 -27.12 -7.70
CA SER A 168 28.04 -27.92 -8.92
C SER A 168 29.10 -27.37 -9.88
N GLN A 169 29.19 -26.04 -10.01
CA GLN A 169 30.18 -25.39 -10.86
C GLN A 169 31.62 -25.61 -10.40
N LEU A 170 31.89 -25.56 -9.10
CA LEU A 170 33.25 -25.61 -8.56
C LEU A 170 33.75 -27.03 -8.32
N PHE A 171 32.92 -27.93 -7.80
CA PHE A 171 33.37 -29.28 -7.42
C PHE A 171 33.27 -30.30 -8.54
N ILE A 172 32.59 -29.97 -9.64
CA ILE A 172 32.35 -30.86 -10.79
C ILE A 172 33.01 -30.27 -12.04
N SER A 173 34.13 -29.59 -11.86
CA SER A 173 34.82 -28.87 -12.94
C SER A 173 35.66 -29.78 -13.85
N PHE A 174 35.70 -31.10 -13.58
CA PHE A 174 36.46 -32.09 -14.33
C PHE A 174 35.81 -32.53 -15.65
N ASP A 175 34.48 -32.46 -15.74
CA ASP A 175 33.70 -32.80 -16.95
C ASP A 175 32.57 -31.78 -17.12
N SER A 176 32.67 -30.97 -18.18
CA SER A 176 31.74 -29.88 -18.46
C SER A 176 30.32 -30.37 -18.81
N ILE A 177 30.19 -31.57 -19.39
CA ILE A 177 28.90 -32.18 -19.71
C ILE A 177 28.24 -32.63 -18.41
N PHE A 178 28.96 -33.40 -17.60
CA PHE A 178 28.43 -33.88 -16.32
C PHE A 178 28.07 -32.72 -15.36
N GLN A 179 28.91 -31.68 -15.30
CA GLN A 179 28.64 -30.44 -14.59
C GLN A 179 27.31 -29.81 -15.01
N SER A 180 27.09 -29.70 -16.32
CA SER A 180 25.90 -29.07 -16.89
C SER A 180 24.64 -29.89 -16.62
N VAL A 181 24.72 -31.22 -16.69
CA VAL A 181 23.60 -32.13 -16.36
C VAL A 181 23.14 -31.92 -14.92
N ILE A 182 24.06 -31.81 -13.96
CA ILE A 182 23.71 -31.57 -12.55
C ILE A 182 23.07 -30.19 -12.37
N CYS A 183 23.58 -29.15 -13.02
CA CYS A 183 22.96 -27.82 -13.01
C CYS A 183 21.53 -27.85 -13.57
N VAL A 184 21.29 -28.60 -14.65
CA VAL A 184 19.94 -28.80 -15.21
C VAL A 184 19.02 -29.49 -14.22
N ILE A 185 19.46 -30.56 -13.54
CA ILE A 185 18.65 -31.26 -12.52
C ILE A 185 18.28 -30.31 -11.38
N VAL A 186 19.23 -29.50 -10.90
CA VAL A 186 18.99 -28.51 -9.83
C VAL A 186 17.96 -27.48 -10.26
N LEU A 187 18.05 -26.96 -11.49
CA LEU A 187 17.09 -25.99 -12.03
C LEU A 187 15.71 -26.62 -12.28
N LEU A 188 15.65 -27.86 -12.75
CA LEU A 188 14.39 -28.57 -13.00
C LEU A 188 13.64 -28.80 -11.68
N CYS A 189 14.34 -29.27 -10.65
CA CYS A 189 13.77 -29.38 -9.30
C CYS A 189 13.25 -28.03 -8.79
N ALA A 190 14.01 -26.96 -9.00
CA ALA A 190 13.59 -25.61 -8.64
C ALA A 190 12.37 -25.13 -9.45
N LEU A 191 12.30 -25.46 -10.75
CA LEU A 191 11.19 -25.12 -11.63
C LEU A 191 9.90 -25.81 -11.17
N VAL A 192 9.96 -27.12 -10.91
CA VAL A 192 8.84 -27.89 -10.38
C VAL A 192 8.35 -27.28 -9.06
N PHE A 193 9.28 -26.94 -8.16
CA PHE A 193 8.93 -26.34 -6.89
C PHE A 193 8.32 -24.94 -7.04
N GLN A 194 8.83 -24.12 -7.96
CA GLN A 194 8.31 -22.78 -8.29
C GLN A 194 6.88 -22.85 -8.85
N VAL A 195 6.62 -23.77 -9.78
CA VAL A 195 5.30 -23.95 -10.42
C VAL A 195 4.26 -24.43 -9.42
N ASN A 196 4.64 -25.34 -8.52
CA ASN A 196 3.74 -25.88 -7.49
C ASN A 196 3.47 -24.87 -6.37
N SER A 197 4.49 -24.09 -5.98
CA SER A 197 4.40 -23.19 -4.83
C SER A 197 3.74 -21.85 -5.17
N LYS A 198 3.94 -21.32 -6.38
CA LYS A 198 3.50 -19.97 -6.81
C LYS A 198 3.74 -18.92 -5.72
N PRO A 199 5.00 -18.72 -5.30
CA PRO A 199 5.34 -18.00 -4.09
C PRO A 199 5.02 -16.51 -4.13
N PHE A 200 5.02 -15.88 -5.32
CA PHE A 200 4.84 -14.43 -5.44
C PHE A 200 3.38 -14.01 -5.31
N VAL A 201 3.13 -12.84 -4.72
CA VAL A 201 1.76 -12.28 -4.57
C VAL A 201 1.13 -11.94 -5.93
N SER A 202 1.94 -11.53 -6.90
CA SER A 202 1.49 -11.20 -8.25
C SER A 202 1.75 -12.36 -9.19
N ASP A 203 0.71 -12.83 -9.88
CA ASP A 203 0.82 -13.87 -10.91
C ASP A 203 1.78 -13.51 -12.03
N ARG A 204 1.95 -12.21 -12.32
CA ARG A 204 2.92 -11.73 -13.31
C ARG A 204 4.35 -12.05 -12.89
N HIS A 205 4.67 -11.91 -11.61
CA HIS A 205 5.98 -12.28 -11.08
C HIS A 205 6.18 -13.80 -11.06
N ASN A 206 5.14 -14.58 -10.75
CA ASN A 206 5.21 -16.05 -10.85
C ASN A 206 5.50 -16.52 -12.29
N LYS A 207 4.79 -15.95 -13.28
CA LYS A 207 5.02 -16.24 -14.71
C LYS A 207 6.41 -15.79 -15.17
N LEU A 208 6.87 -14.62 -14.71
CA LEU A 208 8.20 -14.11 -15.06
C LEU A 208 9.30 -15.05 -14.53
N GLU A 209 9.26 -15.45 -13.26
CA GLU A 209 10.25 -16.39 -12.70
C GLU A 209 10.23 -17.72 -13.44
N PHE A 210 9.05 -18.25 -13.79
CA PHE A 210 8.91 -19.45 -14.61
C PHE A 210 9.64 -19.31 -15.95
N VAL A 211 9.34 -18.23 -16.70
CA VAL A 211 9.94 -17.96 -18.01
C VAL A 211 11.46 -17.82 -17.90
N LEU A 212 11.96 -17.12 -16.88
CA LEU A 212 13.39 -16.96 -16.65
C LEU A 212 14.10 -18.27 -16.34
N ILE A 213 13.50 -19.13 -15.53
CA ILE A 213 14.08 -20.45 -15.21
C ILE A 213 14.11 -21.32 -16.49
N CYS A 214 13.04 -21.34 -17.28
CA CYS A 214 13.03 -22.05 -18.56
C CYS A 214 14.12 -21.54 -19.52
N PHE A 215 14.32 -20.22 -19.62
CA PHE A 215 15.42 -19.67 -20.42
C PHE A 215 16.79 -20.10 -19.90
N SER A 216 16.99 -20.14 -18.57
CA SER A 216 18.25 -20.60 -18.00
C SER A 216 18.54 -22.09 -18.31
N GLU A 217 17.50 -22.94 -18.34
CA GLU A 217 17.64 -24.34 -18.76
C GLU A 217 18.00 -24.46 -20.25
N ILE A 218 17.34 -23.70 -21.13
CA ILE A 218 17.64 -23.70 -22.57
C ILE A 218 19.09 -23.25 -22.82
N ILE A 219 19.56 -22.23 -22.10
CA ILE A 219 20.95 -21.75 -22.21
C ILE A 219 21.93 -22.84 -21.77
N LEU A 220 21.68 -23.52 -20.65
CA LEU A 220 22.54 -24.62 -20.19
C LEU A 220 22.54 -25.80 -21.17
N PHE A 221 21.37 -26.16 -21.69
CA PHE A 221 21.26 -27.22 -22.70
C PHE A 221 22.02 -26.88 -23.98
N SER A 222 21.89 -25.64 -24.46
CA SER A 222 22.65 -25.14 -25.61
C SER A 222 24.16 -25.13 -25.33
N GLY A 223 24.57 -24.83 -24.09
CA GLY A 223 25.96 -24.91 -23.64
C GLY A 223 26.54 -26.32 -23.67
N MET A 224 25.74 -27.34 -23.31
CA MET A 224 26.16 -28.75 -23.43
C MET A 224 26.40 -29.15 -24.88
N ILE A 225 25.49 -28.77 -25.79
CA ILE A 225 25.67 -29.04 -27.21
C ILE A 225 26.91 -28.30 -27.72
N PHE A 226 27.11 -27.04 -27.33
CA PHE A 226 28.30 -26.26 -27.70
C PHE A 226 29.61 -26.93 -27.24
N ALA A 227 29.63 -27.53 -26.05
CA ALA A 227 30.77 -28.26 -25.51
C ALA A 227 31.04 -29.61 -26.19
N SER A 228 30.08 -30.13 -26.99
CA SER A 228 30.28 -31.38 -27.72
C SER A 228 31.23 -31.20 -28.92
N ASN A 229 32.03 -32.24 -29.19
CA ASN A 229 33.00 -32.24 -30.29
C ASN A 229 32.36 -32.45 -31.67
N ASP A 230 31.08 -32.81 -31.73
CA ASP A 230 30.38 -33.15 -32.98
C ASP A 230 30.18 -31.95 -33.90
N LEU A 231 30.18 -30.74 -33.36
CA LEU A 231 29.96 -29.51 -34.12
C LEU A 231 31.24 -28.91 -34.71
N GLU A 232 32.41 -29.46 -34.38
CA GLU A 232 33.72 -28.90 -34.73
C GLU A 232 34.01 -28.94 -36.24
N ARG A 233 33.30 -29.80 -36.99
CA ARG A 233 33.44 -29.98 -38.44
C ARG A 233 32.47 -29.15 -39.30
N THR A 234 31.58 -28.36 -38.69
CA THR A 234 30.54 -27.60 -39.43
C THR A 234 30.43 -26.15 -38.96
N SER A 235 29.79 -25.29 -39.76
CA SER A 235 29.37 -23.94 -39.36
C SER A 235 28.38 -23.93 -38.15
N GLY A 236 28.01 -25.11 -37.62
CA GLY A 236 27.06 -25.30 -36.53
C GLY A 236 27.45 -24.62 -35.22
N ARG A 237 28.75 -24.59 -34.85
CA ARG A 237 29.20 -23.87 -33.63
C ARG A 237 28.89 -22.38 -33.70
N GLY A 238 29.10 -21.75 -34.86
CA GLY A 238 28.79 -20.34 -35.07
C GLY A 238 27.30 -20.03 -34.98
N ILE A 239 26.47 -20.88 -35.59
CA ILE A 239 25.00 -20.78 -35.53
C ILE A 239 24.47 -20.96 -34.10
N LEU A 240 25.03 -21.90 -33.34
CA LEU A 240 24.64 -22.11 -31.95
C LEU A 240 25.08 -20.95 -31.06
N ALA A 241 26.28 -20.42 -31.25
CA ALA A 241 26.75 -19.25 -30.51
C ALA A 241 25.85 -18.02 -30.75
N THR A 242 25.47 -17.76 -32.01
CA THR A 242 24.54 -16.66 -32.33
C THR A 242 23.14 -16.90 -31.76
N ALA A 243 22.66 -18.15 -31.78
CA ALA A 243 21.39 -18.51 -31.14
C ALA A 243 21.41 -18.28 -29.62
N ILE A 244 22.48 -18.68 -28.93
CA ILE A 244 22.65 -18.45 -27.48
C ILE A 244 22.62 -16.95 -27.16
N ILE A 245 23.38 -16.16 -27.92
CA ILE A 245 23.40 -14.70 -27.77
C ILE A 245 22.00 -14.11 -27.99
N ALA A 246 21.28 -14.56 -29.02
CA ALA A 246 19.91 -14.13 -29.29
C ALA A 246 18.96 -14.47 -28.13
N ILE A 247 19.04 -15.67 -27.57
CA ILE A 247 18.22 -16.11 -26.42
C ILE A 247 18.49 -15.22 -25.19
N ILE A 248 19.75 -14.87 -24.92
CA ILE A 248 20.12 -13.96 -23.83
C ILE A 248 19.50 -12.58 -24.05
N TRP A 249 19.59 -12.03 -25.25
CA TRP A 249 18.99 -10.73 -25.59
C TRP A 249 17.45 -10.74 -25.52
N ILE A 250 16.81 -11.85 -25.91
CA ILE A 250 15.37 -12.02 -25.80
C ILE A 250 14.95 -12.03 -24.32
N SER A 251 15.62 -12.83 -23.48
CA SER A 251 15.38 -12.87 -22.02
C SER A 251 15.54 -11.49 -21.38
N PHE A 252 16.61 -10.77 -21.72
CA PHE A 252 16.86 -9.42 -21.23
C PHE A 252 15.79 -8.41 -21.68
N SER A 253 15.36 -8.51 -22.95
CA SER A 253 14.30 -7.65 -23.49
C SER A 253 12.96 -7.89 -22.79
N ILE A 254 12.59 -9.14 -22.52
CA ILE A 254 11.39 -9.50 -21.75
C ILE A 254 11.45 -8.88 -20.35
N LEU A 255 12.60 -8.93 -19.68
CA LEU A 255 12.79 -8.30 -18.37
C LEU A 255 12.60 -6.79 -18.41
N ILE A 256 13.22 -6.12 -19.38
CA ILE A 256 13.06 -4.67 -19.56
C ILE A 256 11.60 -4.31 -19.82
N ILE A 257 10.92 -5.03 -20.73
CA ILE A 257 9.51 -4.78 -21.05
C ILE A 257 8.64 -4.93 -19.80
N MET A 258 8.87 -5.96 -18.98
CA MET A 258 8.13 -6.16 -17.73
C MET A 258 8.40 -5.08 -16.70
N ILE A 259 9.64 -4.61 -16.57
CA ILE A 259 9.99 -3.49 -15.68
C ILE A 259 9.32 -2.20 -16.16
N LEU A 260 9.39 -1.89 -17.45
CA LEU A 260 8.73 -0.71 -18.03
C LEU A 260 7.22 -0.78 -17.85
N TYR A 261 6.63 -1.96 -18.01
CA TYR A 261 5.21 -2.19 -17.77
C TYR A 261 4.85 -1.93 -16.30
N GLU A 262 5.62 -2.46 -15.34
CA GLU A 262 5.39 -2.26 -13.90
C GLU A 262 5.56 -0.80 -13.49
N ILE A 263 6.57 -0.09 -14.02
CA ILE A 263 6.76 1.35 -13.81
C ILE A 263 5.55 2.12 -14.34
N ARG A 264 5.14 1.87 -15.59
CA ARG A 264 3.96 2.52 -16.19
C ARG A 264 2.69 2.25 -15.40
N HIS A 265 2.51 1.01 -14.95
CA HIS A 265 1.37 0.62 -14.12
C HIS A 265 1.35 1.39 -12.80
N ARG A 266 2.49 1.48 -12.08
CA ARG A 266 2.59 2.24 -10.82
C ARG A 266 2.32 3.73 -11.02
N VAL A 267 2.85 4.32 -12.10
CA VAL A 267 2.59 5.72 -12.45
C VAL A 267 1.11 5.96 -12.75
N ARG A 268 0.45 5.08 -13.52
CA ARG A 268 -0.98 5.17 -13.82
C ARG A 268 -1.85 5.07 -12.56
N VAL A 269 -1.53 4.13 -11.67
CA VAL A 269 -2.26 3.95 -10.41
C VAL A 269 -2.09 5.18 -9.50
N LYS A 270 -0.87 5.73 -9.39
CA LYS A 270 -0.63 6.93 -8.58
C LYS A 270 -1.40 8.14 -9.11
N LYS A 271 -1.36 8.37 -10.43
CA LYS A 271 -2.14 9.43 -11.08
C LYS A 271 -3.65 9.25 -10.88
N GLY A 272 -4.16 8.02 -10.97
CA GLY A 272 -5.57 7.72 -10.69
C GLY A 272 -5.98 8.15 -9.29
N LYS A 273 -5.18 7.78 -8.27
CA LYS A 273 -5.43 8.17 -6.87
C LYS A 273 -5.38 9.68 -6.66
N GLU A 274 -4.41 10.37 -7.25
CA GLU A 274 -4.31 11.84 -7.17
C GLU A 274 -5.55 12.51 -7.81
N ILE A 275 -6.01 12.02 -8.96
CA ILE A 275 -7.24 12.53 -9.61
C ILE A 275 -8.47 12.27 -8.74
N ASP A 276 -8.57 11.08 -8.11
CA ASP A 276 -9.68 10.74 -7.23
C ASP A 276 -9.68 11.60 -5.94
N GLU A 277 -8.50 11.91 -5.39
CA GLU A 277 -8.35 12.81 -4.24
C GLU A 277 -8.72 14.26 -4.58
N ILE A 278 -8.32 14.77 -5.76
CA ILE A 278 -8.71 16.11 -6.25
C ILE A 278 -10.23 16.20 -6.45
N LYS A 279 -10.82 15.21 -7.13
CA LYS A 279 -12.29 15.15 -7.29
C LYS A 279 -13.01 15.13 -5.93
N LYS A 280 -12.44 14.41 -4.95
CA LYS A 280 -12.99 14.36 -3.59
C LYS A 280 -12.87 15.72 -2.88
N SER A 281 -11.74 16.42 -2.98
CA SER A 281 -11.61 17.76 -2.37
C SER A 281 -12.53 18.79 -3.01
N ASP A 282 -12.71 18.75 -4.33
CA ASP A 282 -13.60 19.65 -5.07
C ASP A 282 -15.08 19.41 -4.70
N SER A 283 -15.47 18.14 -4.50
CA SER A 283 -16.80 17.78 -4.01
C SER A 283 -17.05 18.23 -2.55
N ILE A 284 -16.02 18.21 -1.70
CA ILE A 284 -16.12 18.67 -0.30
C ILE A 284 -16.18 20.20 -0.23
N SER A 285 -15.40 20.91 -1.05
CA SER A 285 -15.40 22.38 -1.13
C SER A 285 -16.74 22.93 -1.64
N SER A 286 -17.32 22.28 -2.66
CA SER A 286 -18.66 22.63 -3.17
C SER A 286 -19.77 22.33 -2.15
N GLY A 287 -19.73 21.19 -1.45
CA GLY A 287 -20.67 20.89 -0.36
C GLY A 287 -20.59 21.86 0.84
N GLN A 288 -19.38 22.26 1.24
CA GLN A 288 -19.17 23.23 2.33
C GLN A 288 -19.64 24.65 1.98
N SER A 289 -19.56 25.04 0.70
CA SER A 289 -20.07 26.33 0.24
C SER A 289 -21.60 26.36 0.19
N ILE A 290 -22.25 25.24 -0.13
CA ILE A 290 -23.72 25.09 -0.04
C ILE A 290 -24.21 25.13 1.41
N LEU A 291 -23.52 24.48 2.35
CA LEU A 291 -23.84 24.53 3.79
C LEU A 291 -23.71 25.95 4.36
N LYS A 292 -22.59 26.64 4.07
CA LYS A 292 -22.42 28.05 4.45
C LYS A 292 -23.49 28.95 3.83
N PHE A 293 -23.92 28.66 2.60
CA PHE A 293 -25.01 29.39 1.95
C PHE A 293 -26.35 29.18 2.68
N LEU A 294 -26.71 27.94 3.04
CA LEU A 294 -27.94 27.65 3.79
C LEU A 294 -27.93 28.28 5.20
N ASP A 295 -26.80 28.22 5.90
CA ASP A 295 -26.65 28.84 7.24
C ASP A 295 -26.67 30.38 7.19
N SER A 296 -26.26 30.97 6.06
CA SER A 296 -26.27 32.44 5.87
C SER A 296 -27.67 33.04 5.65
N LYS A 297 -28.71 32.21 5.52
CA LYS A 297 -30.08 32.68 5.27
C LYS A 297 -30.87 32.81 6.57
N PRO A 298 -31.13 34.04 7.05
CA PRO A 298 -31.80 34.26 8.33
C PRO A 298 -33.25 33.73 8.33
N SER A 299 -33.91 33.62 7.18
CA SER A 299 -35.26 33.04 7.07
C SER A 299 -35.32 31.55 7.34
N PHE A 300 -34.32 30.77 6.90
CA PHE A 300 -34.24 29.34 7.16
C PHE A 300 -33.84 29.07 8.62
N LEU A 301 -32.94 29.89 9.17
CA LEU A 301 -32.60 29.86 10.59
C LEU A 301 -33.80 30.20 11.50
N LEU A 302 -34.62 31.18 11.10
CA LEU A 302 -35.87 31.51 11.79
C LEU A 302 -36.88 30.36 11.76
N LEU A 303 -37.03 29.70 10.60
CA LEU A 303 -37.85 28.50 10.50
C LEU A 303 -37.31 27.38 11.39
N TRP A 304 -36.00 27.11 11.33
CA TRP A 304 -35.37 26.04 12.09
C TRP A 304 -35.43 26.27 13.61
N ASN A 305 -35.21 27.51 14.06
CA ASN A 305 -35.33 27.88 15.46
C ASN A 305 -36.80 27.82 15.92
N TRP A 306 -37.75 28.30 15.11
CA TRP A 306 -39.18 28.17 15.40
C TRP A 306 -39.65 26.70 15.45
N ILE A 307 -39.09 25.84 14.59
CA ILE A 307 -39.30 24.39 14.61
C ILE A 307 -38.79 23.79 15.93
N LEU A 308 -37.58 24.17 16.35
CA LEU A 308 -36.98 23.68 17.60
C LEU A 308 -37.77 24.14 18.83
N GLU A 309 -38.17 25.42 18.89
CA GLU A 309 -39.00 26.00 19.95
C GLU A 309 -40.40 25.38 20.03
N SER A 310 -41.01 25.10 18.88
CA SER A 310 -42.36 24.49 18.81
C SER A 310 -42.35 22.99 19.18
N SER A 311 -41.18 22.35 19.29
CA SER A 311 -41.05 20.91 19.57
C SER A 311 -41.22 20.55 21.05
N GLU A 312 -41.10 21.51 21.97
CA GLU A 312 -41.05 21.23 23.41
C GLU A 312 -42.43 20.98 24.05
N HIS A 313 -43.52 21.50 23.47
CA HIS A 313 -44.87 21.20 23.96
C HIS A 313 -45.92 21.34 22.85
N LYS A 314 -46.35 20.22 22.25
CA LYS A 314 -47.74 19.86 21.90
C LYS A 314 -47.81 18.71 20.87
N ASN A 315 -48.85 17.89 21.01
CA ASN A 315 -49.41 16.83 20.15
C ASN A 315 -48.49 15.91 19.30
N LYS A 316 -48.81 14.60 19.33
CA LYS A 316 -48.11 13.51 18.60
C LYS A 316 -47.87 13.80 17.11
N LEU A 317 -48.83 14.43 16.45
CA LEU A 317 -48.76 14.80 15.02
C LEU A 317 -47.67 15.84 14.71
N GLN A 318 -47.41 16.79 15.62
CA GLN A 318 -46.35 17.79 15.45
C GLN A 318 -44.96 17.14 15.59
N LYS A 319 -44.82 16.21 16.54
CA LYS A 319 -43.56 15.44 16.70
C LYS A 319 -43.25 14.58 15.48
N GLU A 320 -44.25 13.90 14.93
CA GLU A 320 -44.08 13.08 13.72
C GLU A 320 -43.69 13.93 12.50
N PHE A 321 -44.32 15.10 12.33
CA PHE A 321 -43.96 16.06 11.29
C PHE A 321 -42.50 16.53 11.37
N PHE A 322 -42.08 17.00 12.55
CA PHE A 322 -40.74 17.56 12.74
C PHE A 322 -39.66 16.49 12.70
N GLN A 323 -39.95 15.27 13.14
CA GLN A 323 -39.04 14.13 13.00
C GLN A 323 -38.81 13.76 11.53
N GLN A 324 -39.85 13.76 10.69
CA GLN A 324 -39.69 13.50 9.25
C GLN A 324 -38.86 14.58 8.53
N ILE A 325 -38.99 15.86 8.91
CA ILE A 325 -38.14 16.94 8.37
C ILE A 325 -36.68 16.71 8.80
N LYS A 326 -36.45 16.35 10.06
CA LYS A 326 -35.13 16.07 10.61
C LYS A 326 -34.48 14.86 9.93
N ASP A 327 -35.25 13.81 9.69
CA ASP A 327 -34.79 12.60 9.00
C ASP A 327 -34.57 12.85 7.50
N PHE A 328 -35.36 13.70 6.85
CA PHE A 328 -35.10 14.15 5.47
C PHE A 328 -33.81 14.97 5.39
N TYR A 329 -33.57 15.88 6.34
CA TYR A 329 -32.34 16.67 6.42
C TYR A 329 -31.11 15.77 6.67
N ASN A 330 -31.20 14.84 7.63
CA ASN A 330 -30.10 13.94 7.99
C ASN A 330 -29.82 12.86 6.93
N SER A 331 -30.86 12.27 6.33
CA SER A 331 -30.69 11.30 5.24
C SER A 331 -30.03 11.96 4.02
N ASN A 332 -30.43 13.19 3.70
CA ASN A 332 -29.82 13.95 2.63
C ASN A 332 -28.45 14.54 3.00
N GLN A 333 -28.07 14.75 4.26
CA GLN A 333 -26.68 15.09 4.63
C GLN A 333 -25.67 14.05 4.11
N THR A 334 -26.07 12.78 4.02
CA THR A 334 -25.26 11.69 3.48
C THR A 334 -25.27 11.62 1.94
N TYR A 335 -26.30 12.17 1.29
CA TYR A 335 -26.47 12.22 -0.18
C TYR A 335 -26.18 13.60 -0.82
N GLN A 336 -26.02 14.65 -0.01
CA GLN A 336 -25.82 16.07 -0.40
C GLN A 336 -24.45 16.35 -1.04
N GLN A 337 -23.62 15.32 -1.19
CA GLN A 337 -22.35 15.40 -1.93
C GLN A 337 -22.55 15.47 -3.45
N LYS A 338 -23.78 15.35 -3.96
CA LYS A 338 -24.03 15.15 -5.41
C LYS A 338 -25.14 15.98 -6.06
N LEU A 339 -26.03 16.64 -5.32
CA LEU A 339 -27.18 17.34 -5.91
C LEU A 339 -26.91 18.84 -6.12
N ASN A 340 -27.33 19.33 -7.29
CA ASN A 340 -27.38 20.75 -7.61
C ASN A 340 -28.43 21.44 -6.72
N ILE A 341 -28.22 22.69 -6.31
CA ILE A 341 -29.14 23.42 -5.41
C ILE A 341 -30.58 23.40 -5.94
N ASP A 342 -30.75 23.50 -7.25
CA ASP A 342 -32.05 23.49 -7.91
C ASP A 342 -32.77 22.13 -7.82
N GLU A 343 -32.03 21.01 -7.91
CA GLU A 343 -32.61 19.67 -7.77
C GLU A 343 -32.98 19.36 -6.31
N PHE A 344 -32.19 19.87 -5.34
CA PHE A 344 -32.57 19.80 -3.93
C PHE A 344 -33.88 20.55 -3.69
N TRP A 345 -34.04 21.74 -4.25
CA TRP A 345 -35.28 22.51 -4.13
C TRP A 345 -36.46 21.83 -4.82
N GLU A 346 -36.28 21.26 -6.02
CA GLU A 346 -37.36 20.50 -6.66
C GLU A 346 -37.73 19.24 -5.86
N SER A 347 -36.75 18.51 -5.30
CA SER A 347 -36.99 17.34 -4.45
C SER A 347 -37.66 17.71 -3.12
N PHE A 348 -37.24 18.82 -2.51
CA PHE A 348 -37.86 19.35 -1.30
C PHE A 348 -39.29 19.79 -1.58
N LEU A 349 -39.55 20.53 -2.66
CA LEU A 349 -40.89 21.00 -3.02
C LEU A 349 -41.85 19.86 -3.40
N THR A 350 -41.37 18.82 -4.07
CA THR A 350 -42.17 17.63 -4.39
C THR A 350 -42.55 16.86 -3.14
N LYS A 351 -41.60 16.56 -2.25
CA LYS A 351 -41.91 15.94 -0.94
C LYS A 351 -42.71 16.86 -0.02
N TRP A 352 -42.57 18.17 -0.14
CA TRP A 352 -43.38 19.15 0.59
C TRP A 352 -44.86 19.03 0.26
N LYS A 353 -45.17 18.82 -1.02
CA LYS A 353 -46.54 18.61 -1.48
C LYS A 353 -47.11 17.27 -1.03
N ASP A 354 -46.32 16.20 -1.10
CA ASP A 354 -46.86 14.84 -0.92
C ASP A 354 -46.82 14.35 0.54
N SER A 355 -45.82 14.74 1.32
CA SER A 355 -45.63 14.26 2.70
C SER A 355 -45.90 15.31 3.77
N PHE A 356 -45.49 16.57 3.53
CA PHE A 356 -45.61 17.63 4.55
C PHE A 356 -46.97 18.32 4.52
N TYR A 357 -47.57 18.49 3.33
CA TYR A 357 -48.85 19.20 3.14
C TYR A 357 -50.03 18.63 3.94
N PRO A 358 -50.30 17.30 3.95
CA PRO A 358 -51.46 16.74 4.68
C PRO A 358 -51.34 16.93 6.20
N ILE A 359 -50.11 16.87 6.71
CA ILE A 359 -49.79 17.01 8.12
C ILE A 359 -49.93 18.48 8.56
N ILE A 360 -49.45 19.41 7.72
CA ILE A 360 -49.63 20.85 7.94
C ILE A 360 -51.12 21.20 7.97
N GLN A 361 -51.96 20.65 7.08
CA GLN A 361 -53.40 20.91 7.08
C GLN A 361 -54.07 20.47 8.40
N LEU A 362 -53.78 19.26 8.88
CA LEU A 362 -54.29 18.76 10.15
C LEU A 362 -53.81 19.60 11.34
N TRP A 363 -52.55 20.03 11.31
CA TRP A 363 -52.00 20.96 12.29
C TRP A 363 -52.67 22.33 12.26
N PHE A 364 -52.90 22.88 11.06
CA PHE A 364 -53.48 24.20 10.85
C PHE A 364 -54.93 24.29 11.35
N LEU A 365 -55.65 23.16 11.47
CA LEU A 365 -56.98 23.09 12.08
C LEU A 365 -56.92 23.19 13.61
N GLN A 366 -55.84 22.71 14.24
CA GLN A 366 -55.68 22.66 15.70
C GLN A 366 -54.85 23.82 16.27
N ALA A 367 -54.12 24.54 15.42
CA ALA A 367 -53.27 25.67 15.81
C ALA A 367 -54.08 26.92 16.18
N SER A 368 -53.56 27.73 17.09
CA SER A 368 -54.10 29.05 17.42
C SER A 368 -53.91 30.05 16.28
N ILE A 369 -54.74 31.09 16.23
CA ILE A 369 -54.69 32.11 15.16
C ILE A 369 -53.32 32.81 15.08
N GLN A 370 -52.68 33.06 16.24
CA GLN A 370 -51.35 33.67 16.29
C GLN A 370 -50.26 32.77 15.70
N GLU A 371 -50.31 31.46 15.97
CA GLU A 371 -49.37 30.47 15.42
C GLU A 371 -49.52 30.36 13.89
N LYS A 372 -50.77 30.39 13.38
CA LYS A 372 -51.04 30.39 11.94
C LYS A 372 -50.45 31.61 11.24
N ILE A 373 -50.64 32.80 11.81
CA ILE A 373 -50.12 34.06 11.26
C ILE A 373 -48.58 34.06 11.27
N GLN A 374 -47.96 33.60 12.35
CA GLN A 374 -46.51 33.53 12.46
C GLN A 374 -45.91 32.54 11.45
N PHE A 375 -46.51 31.36 11.30
CA PHE A 375 -46.12 30.38 10.28
C PHE A 375 -46.22 30.95 8.86
N MET A 376 -47.33 31.62 8.51
CA MET A 376 -47.53 32.24 7.20
C MET A 376 -46.55 33.39 6.92
N ARG A 377 -46.16 34.16 7.95
CA ARG A 377 -45.10 35.18 7.82
C ARG A 377 -43.73 34.57 7.54
N ILE A 378 -43.38 33.48 8.23
CA ILE A 378 -42.12 32.78 8.00
C ILE A 378 -42.10 32.16 6.60
N LEU A 379 -43.19 31.49 6.21
CA LEU A 379 -43.31 30.85 4.90
C LEU A 379 -43.24 31.86 3.75
N SER A 380 -43.90 33.01 3.88
CA SER A 380 -43.83 34.08 2.88
C SER A 380 -42.43 34.69 2.77
N LYS A 381 -41.71 34.82 3.88
CA LYS A 381 -40.33 35.32 3.90
C LYS A 381 -39.34 34.34 3.26
N ILE A 382 -39.50 33.03 3.50
CA ILE A 382 -38.74 31.98 2.81
C ILE A 382 -39.00 32.02 1.31
N HIS A 383 -40.28 32.06 0.90
CA HIS A 383 -40.63 32.15 -0.52
C HIS A 383 -40.05 33.40 -1.20
N PHE A 384 -40.02 34.55 -0.50
CA PHE A 384 -39.46 35.79 -1.00
C PHE A 384 -37.93 35.74 -1.12
N GLU A 385 -37.23 35.16 -0.14
CA GLU A 385 -35.77 35.00 -0.19
C GLU A 385 -35.32 33.97 -1.24
N SER A 386 -36.05 32.87 -1.39
CA SER A 386 -35.84 31.90 -2.48
C SER A 386 -36.07 32.55 -3.86
N PHE A 387 -37.08 33.42 -3.97
CA PHE A 387 -37.35 34.19 -5.20
C PHE A 387 -36.24 35.19 -5.55
N LEU A 388 -35.69 35.90 -4.56
CA LEU A 388 -34.59 36.85 -4.75
C LEU A 388 -33.28 36.16 -5.16
N TYR A 389 -33.01 34.97 -4.62
CA TYR A 389 -31.83 34.19 -4.97
C TYR A 389 -31.90 33.66 -6.41
N LEU A 390 -33.05 33.08 -6.81
CA LEU A 390 -33.27 32.66 -8.18
C LEU A 390 -33.18 33.84 -9.18
N LYS A 391 -33.50 35.06 -8.74
CA LYS A 391 -33.36 36.28 -9.54
C LYS A 391 -31.90 36.67 -9.81
N SER A 392 -30.93 36.33 -8.95
CA SER A 392 -29.52 36.68 -9.18
C SER A 392 -28.81 35.71 -10.13
N ASN A 393 -29.19 34.43 -10.16
CA ASN A 393 -28.38 33.38 -10.81
C ASN A 393 -29.03 32.64 -12.01
N SER A 394 -30.29 32.92 -12.39
CA SER A 394 -30.97 32.18 -13.49
C SER A 394 -31.26 33.01 -14.74
N THR A 395 -31.56 32.37 -15.88
CA THR A 395 -31.89 33.06 -17.14
C THR A 395 -33.31 33.66 -17.13
N LYS A 396 -33.57 34.70 -17.94
CA LYS A 396 -34.84 35.46 -17.94
C LYS A 396 -36.10 34.60 -18.14
N LYS A 397 -35.98 33.44 -18.80
CA LYS A 397 -37.07 32.50 -19.11
C LYS A 397 -37.41 31.61 -17.90
N GLU A 398 -36.40 31.09 -17.20
CA GLU A 398 -36.55 30.33 -15.94
C GLU A 398 -37.16 31.21 -14.85
N ARG A 399 -36.71 32.47 -14.73
CA ARG A 399 -37.29 33.46 -13.82
C ARG A 399 -38.80 33.62 -13.96
N ARG A 400 -39.34 33.53 -15.19
CA ARG A 400 -40.79 33.66 -15.45
C ARG A 400 -41.56 32.40 -15.10
N LYS A 401 -40.99 31.21 -15.34
CA LYS A 401 -41.62 29.91 -15.03
C LYS A 401 -41.71 29.71 -13.52
N THR A 402 -40.62 29.93 -12.79
CA THR A 402 -40.57 29.76 -11.34
C THR A 402 -41.41 30.81 -10.61
N ARG A 403 -41.47 32.05 -11.11
CA ARG A 403 -42.39 33.10 -10.60
C ARG A 403 -43.86 32.71 -10.78
N ARG A 404 -44.23 32.11 -11.91
CA ARG A 404 -45.61 31.67 -12.15
C ARG A 404 -45.97 30.53 -11.21
N LEU A 405 -45.10 29.53 -11.07
CA LEU A 405 -45.32 28.40 -10.17
C LEU A 405 -45.40 28.86 -8.71
N SER A 406 -44.48 29.71 -8.24
CA SER A 406 -44.48 30.17 -6.84
C SER A 406 -45.71 31.03 -6.50
N ILE A 407 -46.14 31.91 -7.39
CA ILE A 407 -47.39 32.68 -7.21
C ILE A 407 -48.61 31.77 -7.26
N GLN A 408 -48.62 30.76 -8.12
CA GLN A 408 -49.70 29.77 -8.21
C GLN A 408 -49.80 28.94 -6.94
N TYR A 409 -48.68 28.47 -6.39
CA TYR A 409 -48.64 27.74 -5.12
C TYR A 409 -49.01 28.62 -3.92
N PHE A 410 -48.55 29.86 -3.87
CA PHE A 410 -48.92 30.80 -2.81
C PHE A 410 -50.42 31.15 -2.85
N LYS A 411 -50.99 31.34 -4.06
CA LYS A 411 -52.43 31.54 -4.24
C LYS A 411 -53.24 30.30 -3.86
N GLN A 412 -52.80 29.10 -4.25
CA GLN A 412 -53.46 27.85 -3.85
C GLN A 412 -53.45 27.67 -2.33
N ASN A 413 -52.34 27.98 -1.65
CA ASN A 413 -52.27 27.87 -0.19
C ASN A 413 -53.08 28.94 0.55
N LEU A 414 -53.28 30.12 -0.03
CA LEU A 414 -54.14 31.19 0.53
C LEU A 414 -55.63 30.91 0.36
N LEU A 415 -56.04 30.24 -0.72
CA LEU A 415 -57.45 29.95 -1.04
C LEU A 415 -58.08 28.88 -0.14
N PHE A 416 -57.28 28.13 0.63
CA PHE A 416 -57.73 27.05 1.51
C PHE A 416 -57.71 27.40 3.01
N ILE A 417 -57.47 28.67 3.36
CA ILE A 417 -57.81 29.17 4.71
C ILE A 417 -59.35 29.11 4.79
N PRO A 418 -59.94 28.31 5.69
CA PRO A 418 -61.39 28.23 5.78
C PRO A 418 -61.93 29.64 6.01
N GLN A 419 -62.88 30.08 5.18
CA GLN A 419 -63.59 31.35 5.33
C GLN A 419 -64.52 31.37 6.56
N THR A 420 -64.19 30.63 7.61
CA THR A 420 -64.90 30.68 8.88
C THR A 420 -64.17 31.65 9.79
N ASN A 421 -64.74 32.85 9.83
CA ASN A 421 -64.47 34.01 10.67
C ASN A 421 -63.31 34.88 10.19
N ALA A 422 -63.64 35.65 9.15
CA ALA A 422 -63.07 36.96 8.90
C ALA A 422 -63.21 37.85 10.15
N ASN A 423 -62.07 38.10 10.80
CA ASN A 423 -61.61 39.41 11.24
C ASN A 423 -60.09 39.34 11.48
#